data_AF-A0A523ASW3-F1
#
_entry.id   AF-A0A523ASW3-F1
#
_cell.length_a   1.000
_cell.length_b   1.000
_cell.length_c   1.000
_cell.angle_alpha   90.00
_cell.angle_beta   90.00
_cell.angle_gamma   90.00
#
_symmetry.space_group_name_H-M   'P 1'
#
loop_
_entity.id
_entity.type
_entity.pdbx_description
1 polymer ?
#
loop_
_entity_poly.entity_id
_entity_poly.type
_entity_poly.pdbx_seq_one_letter_code
_entity_poly.pdbx_strand_id
1 'polypeptide(L)'
;KDLFWKVRKAASVEGPSYLHVHCPCPTGWRHDSSLTVRIARLAVETGCWILWEAEGGRIKLTFRPKRRKPVREYLRLQGRFSHLTEEEVERIQREVDERCRELNLGWYG
;
A
#
# COMPACT_ATOMS: atom_id res chain seq x y z
N LYS A 1 12.95 1.93 -5.53
CA LYS A 1 13.61 0.89 -6.36
C LYS A 1 12.59 -0.08 -6.96
N ASP A 2 11.59 -0.56 -6.21
CA ASP A 2 10.56 -1.50 -6.70
C ASP A 2 9.87 -1.08 -8.02
N LEU A 3 9.25 0.10 -8.06
CA LEU A 3 8.56 0.62 -9.25
C LEU A 3 9.46 0.63 -10.50
N PHE A 4 10.71 1.08 -10.37
CA PHE A 4 11.66 1.14 -11.49
C PHE A 4 11.92 -0.24 -12.08
N TRP A 5 12.13 -1.26 -11.24
CA TRP A 5 12.34 -2.63 -11.70
C TRP A 5 11.11 -3.24 -12.35
N LYS A 6 9.92 -2.98 -11.79
CA LYS A 6 8.65 -3.43 -12.38
C LYS A 6 8.38 -2.80 -13.73
N VAL A 7 8.65 -1.50 -13.89
CA VAL A 7 8.55 -0.81 -15.19
C VAL A 7 9.52 -1.40 -16.20
N ARG A 8 10.80 -1.61 -15.83
CA ARG A 8 11.78 -2.23 -16.72
C ARG A 8 11.38 -3.65 -17.15
N LYS A 9 10.91 -4.47 -16.21
CA LYS A 9 10.44 -5.83 -16.48
C LYS A 9 9.22 -5.82 -17.38
N ALA A 10 8.23 -4.98 -17.09
CA ALA A 10 7.00 -4.85 -17.88
C ALA A 10 7.28 -4.41 -19.33
N ALA A 11 8.27 -3.53 -19.53
CA ALA A 11 8.68 -3.07 -20.86
C ALA A 11 9.45 -4.13 -21.66
N SER A 12 10.03 -5.15 -21.02
CA SER A 12 10.73 -6.25 -21.69
C SER A 12 9.84 -7.46 -22.00
N VAL A 13 8.57 -7.44 -21.59
CA VAL A 13 7.63 -8.54 -21.89
C VAL A 13 7.20 -8.45 -23.35
N GLU A 14 7.37 -9.54 -24.09
CA GLU A 14 6.81 -9.71 -25.43
C GLU A 14 5.31 -10.03 -25.32
N GLY A 15 4.50 -8.99 -25.12
CA GLY A 15 3.06 -9.09 -24.92
C GLY A 15 2.51 -7.97 -24.01
N PRO A 16 1.21 -8.00 -23.70
CA PRO A 16 0.62 -7.00 -22.81
C PRO A 16 1.15 -7.15 -21.38
N SER A 17 1.48 -6.03 -20.75
CA SER A 17 1.82 -5.94 -19.34
C SER A 17 0.96 -4.88 -18.64
N TYR A 18 0.71 -5.07 -17.35
CA TYR A 18 -0.13 -4.18 -16.54
C TYR A 18 0.60 -3.76 -15.27
N LEU A 19 0.52 -2.46 -14.95
CA LEU A 19 1.07 -1.87 -13.73
C LEU A 19 -0.01 -1.06 -13.02
N HIS A 20 -0.38 -1.49 -11.82
CA HIS A 20 -1.21 -0.68 -10.91
C HIS A 20 -0.30 0.09 -9.95
N VAL A 21 -0.24 1.41 -10.11
CA VAL A 21 0.64 2.29 -9.32
C VAL A 21 -0.18 3.12 -8.35
N HIS A 22 0.17 3.04 -7.06
CA HIS A 22 -0.43 3.89 -6.03
C HIS A 22 0.19 5.29 -6.05
N CYS A 23 -0.59 6.26 -6.52
CA CYS A 23 -0.19 7.66 -6.69
C CYS A 23 -0.96 8.56 -5.72
N PRO A 24 -0.41 8.89 -4.52
CA PRO A 24 -1.05 9.85 -3.64
C PRO A 24 -1.26 11.20 -4.31
N CYS A 25 -2.48 11.73 -4.20
CA CYS A 25 -2.88 12.99 -4.79
C CYS A 25 -3.09 14.03 -3.68
N PRO A 26 -2.21 15.03 -3.51
CA PRO A 26 -2.32 16.04 -2.45
C PRO A 26 -3.68 16.73 -2.43
N THR A 27 -4.18 17.15 -3.61
CA THR A 27 -5.46 17.84 -3.77
C THR A 27 -6.64 16.93 -3.40
N GLY A 28 -6.71 15.74 -3.99
CA GLY A 28 -7.83 14.83 -3.77
C GLY A 28 -7.85 14.20 -2.37
N TRP A 29 -6.67 13.96 -1.78
CA TRP A 29 -6.56 13.30 -0.48
C TRP A 29 -6.41 14.30 0.66
N ARG A 30 -6.31 15.59 0.33
CA ARG A 30 -6.22 16.74 1.24
C ARG A 30 -5.05 16.58 2.20
N HIS A 31 -3.84 16.58 1.67
CA HIS A 31 -2.59 16.56 2.44
C HIS A 31 -1.56 17.53 1.86
N ASP A 32 -0.57 17.93 2.67
CA ASP A 32 0.55 18.76 2.20
C ASP A 32 1.36 18.04 1.12
N SER A 33 1.71 18.73 0.03
CA SER A 33 2.43 18.15 -1.10
C SER A 33 3.81 17.57 -0.71
N SER A 34 4.46 18.11 0.31
CA SER A 34 5.73 17.59 0.86
C SER A 34 5.58 16.20 1.48
N LEU A 35 4.37 15.80 1.88
CA LEU A 35 4.08 14.51 2.51
C LEU A 35 3.82 13.39 1.50
N THR A 36 3.72 13.67 0.20
CA THR A 36 3.35 12.69 -0.84
C THR A 36 4.17 11.40 -0.76
N VAL A 37 5.50 11.52 -0.67
CA VAL A 37 6.42 10.37 -0.57
C VAL A 37 6.22 9.61 0.75
N ARG A 38 6.00 10.34 1.85
CA ARG A 38 5.75 9.74 3.16
C ARG A 38 4.45 8.96 3.19
N ILE A 39 3.38 9.49 2.60
CA ILE A 39 2.08 8.83 2.51
C ILE A 39 2.16 7.57 1.64
N ALA A 40 2.87 7.62 0.50
CA ALA A 40 3.12 6.43 -0.33
C ALA A 40 3.87 5.33 0.45
N ARG A 41 4.88 5.70 1.25
CA ARG A 41 5.61 4.74 2.10
C ARG A 41 4.72 4.17 3.19
N LEU A 42 3.95 5.01 3.88
CA LEU A 42 3.04 4.59 4.94
C LEU A 42 1.97 3.62 4.42
N ALA A 43 1.43 3.84 3.22
CA ALA A 43 0.48 2.91 2.62
C ALA A 43 1.04 1.47 2.56
N VAL A 44 2.33 1.33 2.22
CA VAL A 44 3.01 0.03 2.18
C VAL A 44 3.37 -0.48 3.58
N GLU A 45 3.86 0.39 4.45
CA GLU A 45 4.28 0.04 5.82
C GLU A 45 3.10 -0.39 6.72
N THR A 46 1.89 0.13 6.48
CA THR A 46 0.67 -0.28 7.21
C THR A 46 -0.01 -1.51 6.60
N GLY A 47 0.32 -1.86 5.36
CA GLY A 47 -0.37 -2.91 4.59
C GLY A 47 -1.65 -2.42 3.90
N CYS A 48 -1.93 -1.11 3.92
CA CYS A 48 -3.02 -0.52 3.13
C CYS A 48 -2.80 -0.69 1.62
N TRP A 49 -1.53 -0.75 1.19
CA TRP A 49 -1.10 -1.06 -0.17
C TRP A 49 -0.05 -2.18 -0.15
N ILE A 50 -0.19 -3.17 -1.03
CA ILE A 50 0.69 -4.35 -1.05
C ILE A 50 1.51 -4.34 -2.33
N LEU A 51 2.82 -4.52 -2.21
CA LEU A 51 3.71 -4.60 -3.36
C LEU A 51 3.90 -6.05 -3.78
N TRP A 52 3.34 -6.41 -4.93
CA TRP A 52 3.44 -7.75 -5.52
C TRP A 52 3.63 -7.68 -7.04
N GLU A 53 3.91 -8.83 -7.63
CA GLU A 53 3.94 -9.10 -9.08
C GLU A 53 3.26 -10.45 -9.35
N ALA A 54 2.63 -10.62 -10.52
CA ALA A 54 2.20 -11.92 -11.00
C ALA A 54 2.73 -12.22 -12.40
N GLU A 55 3.15 -13.45 -12.59
CA GLU A 55 3.71 -13.95 -13.84
C GLU A 55 3.46 -15.45 -13.96
N GLY A 56 2.99 -15.93 -15.12
CA GLY A 56 2.74 -17.35 -15.34
C GLY A 56 1.77 -17.99 -14.32
N GLY A 57 0.75 -17.25 -13.89
CA GLY A 57 -0.22 -17.69 -12.88
C GLY A 57 0.30 -17.72 -11.44
N ARG A 58 1.53 -17.25 -11.18
CA ARG A 58 2.13 -17.23 -9.84
C ARG A 58 2.23 -15.81 -9.31
N ILE A 59 1.79 -15.60 -8.08
CA ILE A 59 1.89 -14.33 -7.36
C ILE A 59 3.15 -14.35 -6.49
N LYS A 60 3.90 -13.26 -6.51
CA LYS A 60 5.07 -13.04 -5.66
C LYS A 60 5.00 -11.68 -4.98
N LEU A 61 5.11 -11.69 -3.65
CA LEU A 61 5.28 -10.46 -2.88
C LEU A 61 6.69 -9.90 -3.09
N THR A 62 6.77 -8.64 -3.51
CA THR A 62 8.05 -7.95 -3.79
C THR A 62 8.58 -7.18 -2.57
N PHE A 63 7.72 -6.94 -1.58
CA PHE A 63 8.11 -6.33 -0.31
C PHE A 63 7.31 -6.93 0.83
N ARG A 64 7.99 -7.21 1.94
CA ARG A 64 7.39 -7.65 3.19
C ARG A 64 7.93 -6.77 4.32
N PRO A 65 7.11 -5.90 4.95
CA PRO A 65 7.57 -5.14 6.11
C PRO A 65 7.90 -6.09 7.26
N LYS A 66 9.02 -5.86 7.95
CA LYS A 66 9.40 -6.65 9.14
C LYS A 66 8.36 -6.55 10.27
N ARG A 67 7.81 -5.35 10.43
CA ARG A 67 6.70 -5.04 11.34
C ARG A 67 5.82 -4.00 10.66
N ARG A 68 4.51 -4.26 10.61
CA ARG A 68 3.55 -3.30 10.06
C ARG A 68 3.29 -2.17 11.06
N LYS A 69 3.06 -0.98 10.53
CA LYS A 69 2.58 0.17 11.32
C LYS A 69 1.05 0.11 11.45
N PRO A 70 0.47 0.71 12.50
CA PRO A 70 -0.97 0.88 12.61
C PRO A 70 -1.52 1.69 11.43
N VAL A 71 -2.66 1.28 10.88
CA VAL A 71 -3.36 1.94 9.77
C VAL A 71 -3.65 3.41 10.08
N ARG A 72 -3.91 3.73 11.35
CA ARG A 72 -4.11 5.11 11.83
C ARG A 72 -2.97 6.05 11.44
N GLU A 73 -1.72 5.58 11.39
CA GLU A 73 -0.59 6.41 10.98
C GLU A 73 -0.68 6.89 9.53
N TYR A 74 -1.26 6.07 8.66
CA TYR A 74 -1.54 6.39 7.27
C TYR A 74 -2.78 7.30 7.16
N LEU A 75 -3.90 6.93 7.81
CA LEU A 75 -5.17 7.63 7.67
C LEU A 75 -5.11 9.09 8.17
N ARG A 76 -4.47 9.34 9.31
CA ARG A 76 -4.45 10.67 9.97
C ARG A 76 -3.78 11.78 9.16
N LEU A 77 -2.96 11.44 8.18
CA LEU A 77 -2.25 12.43 7.35
C LEU A 77 -3.08 12.90 6.15
N GLN A 78 -4.28 12.36 5.96
CA GLN A 78 -5.09 12.57 4.76
C GLN A 78 -6.45 13.13 5.16
N GLY A 79 -6.75 14.37 4.78
CA GLY A 79 -8.02 15.01 5.10
C GLY A 79 -9.24 14.32 4.46
N ARG A 80 -9.08 13.43 3.48
CA ARG A 80 -10.21 12.59 2.99
C ARG A 80 -10.76 11.64 4.07
N PHE A 81 -10.00 11.36 5.13
CA PHE A 81 -10.40 10.47 6.22
C PHE A 81 -10.71 11.21 7.53
N SER A 82 -10.77 12.55 7.51
CA SER A 82 -10.98 13.35 8.73
C SER A 82 -12.36 13.17 9.38
N HIS A 83 -13.31 12.54 8.68
CA HIS A 83 -14.66 12.29 9.16
C HIS A 83 -14.81 10.91 9.83
N LEU A 84 -13.78 10.06 9.75
CA LEU A 84 -13.85 8.72 10.31
C LEU A 84 -13.87 8.76 11.82
N THR A 85 -14.72 7.94 12.42
CA THR A 85 -14.71 7.70 13.86
C THR A 85 -13.61 6.72 14.25
N GLU A 86 -13.31 6.65 15.56
CA GLU A 86 -12.34 5.69 16.09
C GLU A 86 -12.75 4.24 15.80
N GLU A 87 -14.04 3.91 15.92
CA GLU A 87 -14.59 2.59 15.61
C GLU A 87 -14.41 2.22 14.13
N GLU A 88 -14.58 3.18 13.22
CA GLU A 88 -14.35 2.97 11.78
C GLU A 88 -12.87 2.75 11.48
N VAL A 89 -11.97 3.51 12.13
CA VAL A 89 -10.52 3.31 12.00
C VAL A 89 -10.11 1.91 12.47
N GLU A 90 -10.68 1.43 13.59
CA GLU A 90 -10.44 0.08 14.08
C GLU A 90 -11.01 -1.00 13.15
N ARG A 91 -12.17 -0.75 12.54
CA ARG A 91 -12.72 -1.66 11.52
C ARG A 91 -11.79 -1.78 10.33
N ILE A 92 -11.29 -0.66 9.81
CA ILE A 92 -10.32 -0.65 8.70
C ILE A 92 -9.02 -1.37 9.11
N GLN A 93 -8.56 -1.19 10.36
CA GLN A 93 -7.39 -1.90 10.88
C GLN A 93 -7.60 -3.42 10.82
N ARG A 94 -8.74 -3.92 11.30
CA ARG A 94 -9.08 -5.35 11.25
C ARG A 94 -9.14 -5.89 9.82
N GLU A 95 -9.79 -5.17 8.90
CA GLU A 95 -9.88 -5.55 7.48
C GLU A 95 -8.48 -5.63 6.83
N VAL A 96 -7.60 -4.66 7.12
CA VAL A 96 -6.22 -4.68 6.62
C VAL A 96 -5.43 -5.83 7.24
N ASP A 97 -5.65 -6.14 8.52
CA ASP A 97 -4.96 -7.22 9.23
C ASP A 97 -5.36 -8.60 8.71
N GLU A 98 -6.64 -8.84 8.46
CA GLU A 98 -7.16 -10.07 7.85
C GLU A 98 -6.57 -10.28 6.46
N ARG A 99 -6.64 -9.27 5.59
CA ARG A 99 -6.04 -9.32 4.25
C ARG A 99 -4.54 -9.59 4.29
N CYS A 100 -3.82 -8.96 5.23
CA CYS A 100 -2.39 -9.20 5.39
C CYS A 100 -2.09 -10.63 5.89
N ARG A 101 -2.93 -11.18 6.77
CA ARG A 101 -2.80 -12.56 7.28
C ARG A 101 -2.92 -13.59 6.15
N GLU A 102 -3.92 -13.44 5.27
CA GLU A 102 -4.09 -14.33 4.11
C GLU A 102 -2.87 -14.36 3.19
N LEU A 103 -2.17 -13.22 3.08
CA LEU A 103 -0.98 -13.07 2.23
C LEU A 103 0.32 -13.41 2.96
N ASN A 104 0.26 -13.91 4.20
CA ASN A 104 1.43 -14.12 5.07
C ASN A 104 2.31 -12.85 5.19
N LEU A 105 1.69 -11.68 5.14
CA LEU A 105 2.30 -10.39 5.47
C LEU A 105 2.19 -10.23 6.99
N GLY A 106 3.25 -10.66 7.68
CA GLY A 106 3.26 -10.83 9.13
C GLY A 106 2.63 -9.69 9.93
N TRP A 107 2.02 -10.07 11.04
CA TRP A 107 1.73 -9.21 12.18
C TRP A 107 2.46 -9.80 13.37
N TYR A 108 3.51 -9.14 13.86
CA TYR A 108 4.16 -9.49 15.12
C TYR A 108 4.02 -8.27 16.04
N GLY A 109 2.79 -8.05 16.48
CA GLY A 109 2.42 -7.16 17.57
C GLY A 109 1.55 -7.97 18.50
#